data_AF-A0A9P6PL98-F1
#
_entry.id   AF-A0A9P6PL98-F1
#
_cell.length_a   1.000
_cell.length_b   1.000
_cell.length_c   1.000
_cell.angle_alpha   90.00
_cell.angle_beta   90.00
_cell.angle_gamma   90.00
#
_symmetry.space_group_name_H-M   'P 1'
#
loop_
_entity.id
_entity.type
_entity.pdbx_description
1 polymer ?
#
loop_
_entity_poly.entity_id
_entity_poly.type
_entity_poly.pdbx_seq_one_letter_code
_entity_poly.pdbx_strand_id
1 'polypeptide(L)'
;IDRLQRRLKEKKATCEALESRATANGHSKAARKAQSADRDEFGFAKLPQGNWIPKEHWSDLHDALARYLNDRRDRIPVKDLSSGAIDWNRVPIVQHDGAPRLRFQALAAHKNITVEVVTRVARFLTDFKNFHTEKMTPDLFDVMGWRCMRLGLVDVGLDLDYKARIESLEDRSFEKVKSIVMDLTRLDNLMADLNKLLLSIELGPNEDHAVFCDRIKDLLDVAGSFSWEERVCQSILRALPDDGAQKIRAHFAGVGTALDDPKAVLDFIRLNGH
;
A
#
# COMPACT_ATOMS: atom_id res chain seq x y z
N ILE A 1 -3.59 32.80 -0.42
CA ILE A 1 -4.57 31.95 -1.15
C ILE A 1 -3.93 31.40 -2.44
N ASP A 2 -3.32 32.24 -3.28
CA ASP A 2 -2.67 31.84 -4.55
C ASP A 2 -1.59 30.75 -4.42
N ARG A 3 -0.83 30.77 -3.32
CA ARG A 3 0.20 29.74 -3.04
C ARG A 3 -0.38 28.36 -2.76
N LEU A 4 -1.58 28.29 -2.17
CA LEU A 4 -2.31 27.04 -1.92
C LEU A 4 -2.98 26.54 -3.21
N GLN A 5 -3.58 27.44 -3.99
CA GLN A 5 -4.16 27.10 -5.29
C GLN A 5 -3.11 26.58 -6.28
N ARG A 6 -1.90 27.17 -6.30
CA ARG A 6 -0.79 26.70 -7.15
C ARG A 6 -0.33 25.28 -6.75
N ARG A 7 -0.21 25.01 -5.45
CA ARG A 7 0.11 23.65 -4.94
C ARG A 7 -1.01 22.65 -5.21
N LEU A 8 -2.27 23.05 -5.13
CA LEU A 8 -3.41 22.19 -5.47
C LEU A 8 -3.38 21.81 -6.97
N LYS A 9 -3.05 22.77 -7.84
CA LYS A 9 -2.93 22.56 -9.29
C LYS A 9 -1.80 21.60 -9.67
N GLU A 10 -0.61 21.77 -9.07
CA GLU A 10 0.54 20.86 -9.27
C GLU A 10 0.26 19.43 -8.80
N LYS A 11 -0.52 19.29 -7.72
CA LYS A 11 -0.90 17.98 -7.16
C LYS A 11 -1.98 17.30 -7.98
N LYS A 12 -2.98 18.05 -8.45
CA LYS A 12 -3.99 17.55 -9.38
C LYS A 12 -3.33 17.02 -10.65
N ALA A 13 -2.35 17.75 -11.20
CA ALA A 13 -1.55 17.30 -12.34
C ALA A 13 -0.74 16.02 -12.03
N THR A 14 -0.23 15.85 -10.80
CA THR A 14 0.47 14.62 -10.39
C THR A 14 -0.49 13.43 -10.33
N CYS A 15 -1.69 13.61 -9.79
CA CYS A 15 -2.69 12.55 -9.71
C CYS A 15 -3.25 12.18 -11.10
N GLU A 16 -3.52 13.17 -11.93
CA GLU A 16 -3.94 12.99 -13.34
C GLU A 16 -2.84 12.30 -14.16
N ALA A 17 -1.56 12.58 -13.89
CA ALA A 17 -0.44 11.86 -14.52
C ALA A 17 -0.38 10.39 -14.11
N LEU A 18 -0.68 10.06 -12.85
CA LEU A 18 -0.77 8.68 -12.38
C LEU A 18 -1.96 7.93 -13.03
N GLU A 19 -3.13 8.57 -13.14
CA GLU A 19 -4.28 8.01 -13.86
C GLU A 19 -4.00 7.83 -15.37
N SER A 20 -3.31 8.80 -15.99
CA SER A 20 -2.94 8.75 -17.41
C SER A 20 -1.94 7.63 -17.71
N ARG A 21 -0.98 7.38 -16.80
CA ARG A 21 -0.05 6.24 -16.92
C ARG A 21 -0.76 4.91 -16.77
N ALA A 22 -1.73 4.80 -15.85
CA ALA A 22 -2.52 3.59 -15.66
C ALA A 22 -3.38 3.27 -16.91
N THR A 23 -3.98 4.29 -17.53
CA THR A 23 -4.80 4.12 -18.75
C THR A 23 -3.97 3.78 -20.00
N ALA A 24 -2.81 4.41 -20.18
CA ALA A 24 -1.88 4.09 -21.28
C ALA A 24 -1.39 2.63 -21.22
N ASN A 25 -1.11 2.12 -20.02
CA ASN A 25 -0.66 0.73 -19.84
C ASN A 25 -1.79 -0.32 -20.02
N GLY A 26 -3.05 0.08 -19.90
CA GLY A 26 -4.21 -0.76 -20.25
C GLY A 26 -4.22 -1.20 -21.72
N HIS A 27 -3.56 -0.46 -22.61
CA HIS A 27 -3.47 -0.75 -24.04
C HIS A 27 -2.33 -1.73 -24.40
N SER A 28 -1.47 -2.09 -23.45
CA SER A 28 -0.35 -3.05 -23.61
C SER A 28 -0.80 -4.53 -23.58
N LYS A 29 -2.10 -4.81 -23.36
CA LYS A 29 -2.65 -6.18 -23.37
C LYS A 29 -2.38 -6.95 -24.67
N ALA A 30 -2.21 -6.26 -25.80
CA ALA A 30 -1.92 -6.90 -27.09
C ALA A 30 -0.49 -7.50 -27.18
N ALA A 31 0.50 -6.91 -26.49
CA ALA A 31 1.89 -7.40 -26.52
C ALA A 31 2.10 -8.68 -25.70
N ARG A 32 1.25 -8.93 -24.70
CA ARG A 32 1.36 -10.12 -23.83
C ARG A 32 0.87 -11.42 -24.49
N LYS A 33 0.11 -11.34 -25.58
CA LYS A 33 -0.46 -12.50 -26.27
C LYS A 33 0.55 -13.25 -27.16
N ALA A 34 1.72 -12.66 -27.45
CA ALA A 34 2.74 -13.25 -28.32
C ALA A 34 3.79 -14.12 -27.59
N GLN A 35 3.82 -14.17 -26.25
CA GLN A 35 4.80 -14.95 -25.46
C GLN A 35 4.31 -16.36 -25.05
N SER A 36 3.29 -16.89 -25.73
CA SER A 36 2.56 -18.11 -25.34
C SER A 36 3.23 -19.43 -25.74
N ALA A 37 4.27 -19.43 -26.58
CA ALA A 37 4.83 -20.66 -27.15
C ALA A 37 5.86 -21.38 -26.24
N ASP A 38 6.39 -20.70 -25.22
CA ASP A 38 7.47 -21.21 -24.35
C ASP A 38 7.01 -21.48 -22.91
N ARG A 39 5.71 -21.57 -22.66
CA ARG A 39 5.15 -21.74 -21.31
C ARG A 39 4.64 -23.17 -21.08
N ASP A 40 4.80 -23.68 -19.86
CA ASP A 40 4.24 -24.95 -19.43
C ASP A 40 2.72 -24.86 -19.20
N GLU A 41 2.08 -25.98 -18.88
CA GLU A 41 0.63 -26.08 -18.65
C GLU A 41 0.10 -25.20 -17.51
N PHE A 42 1.01 -24.57 -16.74
CA PHE A 42 0.71 -23.65 -15.66
C PHE A 42 1.18 -22.22 -15.95
N GLY A 43 1.56 -21.92 -17.20
CA GLY A 43 1.88 -20.58 -17.66
C GLY A 43 3.29 -20.08 -17.34
N PHE A 44 4.19 -20.94 -16.88
CA PHE A 44 5.58 -20.59 -16.59
C PHE A 44 6.50 -20.87 -17.78
N ALA A 45 7.47 -19.99 -18.04
CA ALA A 45 8.50 -20.25 -19.05
C ALA A 45 9.24 -21.58 -18.78
N LYS A 46 9.53 -22.33 -19.85
CA LYS A 46 10.41 -23.52 -19.81
C LYS A 46 11.82 -23.07 -19.40
N LEU A 47 12.35 -23.66 -18.33
CA LEU A 47 13.71 -23.38 -17.88
C LEU A 47 14.72 -24.24 -18.65
N PRO A 48 15.90 -23.72 -18.99
CA PRO A 48 16.98 -24.53 -19.55
C PRO A 48 17.36 -25.64 -18.54
N GLN A 49 17.55 -26.86 -19.03
CA GLN A 49 17.98 -27.99 -18.20
C GLN A 49 19.43 -27.77 -17.74
N GLY A 50 19.69 -27.75 -16.43
CA GLY A 50 21.06 -27.75 -15.89
C GLY A 50 21.20 -27.27 -14.44
N ASN A 51 21.94 -28.06 -13.65
CA ASN A 51 22.49 -27.81 -12.30
C ASN A 51 21.49 -27.51 -11.17
N TRP A 52 20.69 -28.50 -10.81
CA TRP A 52 19.84 -28.47 -9.60
C TRP A 52 20.66 -28.77 -8.35
N ILE A 53 20.29 -28.16 -7.21
CA ILE A 53 20.85 -28.55 -5.91
C ILE A 53 20.22 -29.89 -5.50
N PRO A 54 21.00 -30.96 -5.27
CA PRO A 54 20.47 -32.22 -4.73
C PRO A 54 19.76 -32.01 -3.39
N LYS A 55 18.71 -32.80 -3.11
CA LYS A 55 17.84 -32.58 -1.93
C LYS A 55 18.61 -32.64 -0.61
N GLU A 56 19.64 -33.47 -0.55
CA GLU A 56 20.57 -33.60 0.57
C GLU A 56 21.35 -32.31 0.92
N HIS A 57 21.35 -31.33 0.02
CA HIS A 57 21.99 -30.03 0.21
C HIS A 57 20.99 -28.87 0.35
N TRP A 58 19.69 -29.18 0.51
CA TRP A 58 18.67 -28.17 0.71
C TRP A 58 18.74 -27.59 2.11
N SER A 59 18.48 -26.30 2.20
CA SER A 59 18.16 -25.61 3.45
C SER A 59 16.66 -25.48 3.62
N ASP A 60 16.21 -25.07 4.81
CA ASP A 60 14.79 -24.84 5.12
C ASP A 60 14.09 -23.89 4.12
N LEU A 61 14.82 -22.91 3.58
CA LEU A 61 14.33 -21.99 2.55
C LEU A 61 14.05 -22.70 1.21
N HIS A 62 14.84 -23.72 0.84
CA HIS A 62 14.59 -24.52 -0.36
C HIS A 62 13.34 -25.39 -0.17
N ASP A 63 13.15 -25.98 1.00
CA ASP A 63 11.94 -26.75 1.33
C ASP A 63 10.69 -25.86 1.41
N ALA A 64 10.82 -24.65 1.96
CA ALA A 64 9.74 -23.65 1.92
C ALA A 64 9.37 -23.27 0.48
N LEU A 65 10.37 -23.04 -0.37
CA LEU A 65 10.14 -22.72 -1.77
C LEU A 65 9.52 -23.89 -2.54
N ALA A 66 9.98 -25.12 -2.30
CA ALA A 66 9.42 -26.31 -2.92
C ALA A 66 7.92 -26.42 -2.62
N ARG A 67 7.53 -26.27 -1.35
CA ARG A 67 6.12 -26.25 -0.93
C ARG A 67 5.33 -25.13 -1.61
N TYR A 68 5.90 -23.92 -1.67
CA TYR A 68 5.27 -22.79 -2.37
C TYR A 68 5.06 -23.04 -3.87
N LEU A 69 5.95 -23.80 -4.51
CA LEU A 69 5.89 -24.15 -5.93
C LEU A 69 5.16 -25.49 -6.19
N ASN A 70 4.41 -26.02 -5.22
CA ASN A 70 3.77 -27.34 -5.29
C ASN A 70 4.76 -28.46 -5.66
N ASP A 71 5.86 -28.53 -4.92
CA ASP A 71 6.95 -29.50 -5.03
C ASP A 71 7.66 -29.55 -6.39
N ARG A 72 7.58 -28.48 -7.19
CA ARG A 72 8.35 -28.35 -8.43
C ARG A 72 9.82 -28.06 -8.20
N ARG A 73 10.56 -29.15 -7.98
CA ARG A 73 11.99 -29.14 -7.65
C ARG A 73 12.87 -28.65 -8.79
N ASP A 74 12.38 -28.79 -10.02
CA ASP A 74 12.94 -28.22 -11.25
C ASP A 74 12.80 -26.69 -11.35
N ARG A 75 12.40 -26.02 -10.26
CA ARG A 75 12.21 -24.56 -10.22
C ARG A 75 12.84 -23.91 -8.99
N ILE A 76 13.61 -24.69 -8.24
CA ILE A 76 14.32 -24.27 -7.03
C ILE A 76 15.70 -23.74 -7.46
N PRO A 77 16.16 -22.61 -6.87
CA PRO A 77 17.28 -21.86 -7.40
C PRO A 77 18.58 -22.66 -7.34
N VAL A 78 19.43 -22.37 -8.33
CA VAL A 78 20.74 -23.00 -8.51
C VAL A 78 21.75 -22.27 -7.64
N LYS A 79 22.62 -23.03 -6.95
CA LYS A 79 23.83 -22.47 -6.35
C LYS A 79 24.74 -22.02 -7.49
N ASP A 80 25.01 -20.73 -7.58
CA ASP A 80 26.05 -20.21 -8.46
C ASP A 80 27.38 -20.85 -8.05
N LEU A 81 27.94 -21.66 -8.95
CA LEU A 81 29.17 -22.43 -8.68
C LEU A 81 30.40 -21.52 -8.54
N SER A 82 30.33 -20.29 -9.03
CA SER A 82 31.44 -19.33 -8.95
C SER A 82 31.46 -18.54 -7.64
N SER A 83 30.28 -18.17 -7.12
CA SER A 83 30.15 -17.37 -5.89
C SER A 83 29.70 -18.19 -4.67
N GLY A 84 29.17 -19.40 -4.89
CA GLY A 84 28.53 -20.20 -3.86
C GLY A 84 27.17 -19.67 -3.39
N ALA A 85 26.70 -18.54 -3.92
CA ALA A 85 25.42 -17.92 -3.58
C ALA A 85 24.25 -18.56 -4.33
N ILE A 86 23.05 -18.48 -3.76
CA ILE A 86 21.83 -18.99 -4.40
C ILE A 86 21.27 -17.90 -5.34
N ASP A 87 21.10 -18.22 -6.62
CA ASP A 87 20.52 -17.29 -7.60
C ASP A 87 18.97 -17.28 -7.51
N TRP A 88 18.45 -16.54 -6.54
CA TRP A 88 17.01 -16.37 -6.31
C TRP A 88 16.27 -15.68 -7.47
N ASN A 89 16.96 -15.02 -8.40
CA ASN A 89 16.33 -14.33 -9.52
C ASN A 89 15.68 -15.28 -10.53
N ARG A 90 16.13 -16.54 -10.57
CA ARG A 90 15.61 -17.58 -11.46
C ARG A 90 14.29 -18.20 -10.99
N VAL A 91 13.94 -18.01 -9.72
CA VAL A 91 12.70 -18.58 -9.16
C VAL A 91 11.51 -17.93 -9.85
N PRO A 92 10.58 -18.68 -10.46
CA PRO A 92 9.41 -18.09 -11.07
C PRO A 92 8.49 -17.46 -10.02
N ILE A 93 7.90 -16.31 -10.34
CA ILE A 93 6.89 -15.68 -9.49
C ILE A 93 5.54 -16.33 -9.82
N VAL A 94 4.97 -17.05 -8.87
CA VAL A 94 3.62 -17.62 -8.99
C VAL A 94 2.59 -16.48 -8.92
N GLN A 95 1.71 -16.41 -9.91
CA GLN A 95 0.55 -15.54 -9.83
C GLN A 95 -0.56 -16.28 -9.08
N HIS A 96 -0.92 -15.76 -7.91
CA HIS A 96 -2.06 -16.28 -7.15
C HIS A 96 -3.32 -15.52 -7.54
N ASP A 97 -4.40 -16.25 -7.77
CA ASP A 97 -5.72 -15.64 -7.89
C ASP A 97 -6.08 -14.91 -6.59
N GLY A 98 -6.61 -13.70 -6.73
CA GLY A 98 -6.93 -12.83 -5.60
C GLY A 98 -5.74 -12.08 -4.99
N ALA A 99 -4.53 -12.21 -5.53
CA ALA A 99 -3.38 -11.42 -5.05
C ALA A 99 -3.69 -9.91 -5.11
N PRO A 100 -3.44 -9.16 -4.01
CA PRO A 100 -3.72 -7.72 -3.95
C PRO A 100 -3.02 -6.96 -5.08
N ARG A 101 -3.76 -6.00 -5.67
CA ARG A 101 -3.25 -5.10 -6.70
C ARG A 101 -3.59 -3.66 -6.36
N LEU A 102 -2.61 -2.79 -6.48
CA LEU A 102 -2.84 -1.36 -6.34
C LEU A 102 -3.60 -0.85 -7.57
N ARG A 103 -4.69 -0.14 -7.34
CA ARG A 103 -5.55 0.40 -8.41
C ARG A 103 -6.01 1.81 -8.10
N PHE A 104 -5.84 2.71 -9.06
CA PHE A 104 -6.25 4.11 -8.99
C PHE A 104 -7.43 4.43 -9.92
N GLN A 105 -8.27 3.44 -10.20
CA GLN A 105 -9.45 3.65 -11.04
C GLN A 105 -10.46 4.58 -10.34
N ALA A 106 -11.05 5.49 -11.12
CA ALA A 106 -12.05 6.45 -10.70
C ALA A 106 -11.61 7.48 -9.62
N LEU A 107 -10.30 7.76 -9.46
CA LEU A 107 -9.85 8.76 -8.49
C LEU A 107 -10.43 10.15 -8.81
N ALA A 108 -10.55 10.50 -10.09
CA ALA A 108 -11.11 11.79 -10.53
C ALA A 108 -12.52 12.10 -9.99
N ALA A 109 -13.30 11.08 -9.60
CA ALA A 109 -14.64 11.26 -9.03
C ALA A 109 -14.62 11.57 -7.51
N HIS A 110 -13.48 11.38 -6.84
CA HIS A 110 -13.38 11.59 -5.40
C HIS A 110 -13.15 13.07 -5.05
N LYS A 111 -13.93 13.57 -4.10
CA LYS A 111 -13.82 14.94 -3.57
C LYS A 111 -12.45 15.21 -2.92
N ASN A 112 -11.77 14.17 -2.42
CA ASN A 112 -10.46 14.28 -1.79
C ASN A 112 -9.47 13.22 -2.30
N ILE A 113 -8.96 13.45 -3.51
CA ILE A 113 -8.06 12.54 -4.23
C ILE A 113 -6.83 12.17 -3.39
N THR A 114 -6.26 13.12 -2.64
CA THR A 114 -5.10 12.89 -1.77
C THR A 114 -5.39 11.77 -0.76
N VAL A 115 -6.49 11.87 -0.04
CA VAL A 115 -6.88 10.89 0.99
C VAL A 115 -7.11 9.54 0.35
N GLU A 116 -7.84 9.50 -0.76
CA GLU A 116 -8.14 8.27 -1.48
C GLU A 116 -6.87 7.56 -1.96
N VAL A 117 -5.91 8.31 -2.52
CA VAL A 117 -4.61 7.75 -2.95
C VAL A 117 -3.87 7.17 -1.76
N VAL A 118 -3.75 7.92 -0.65
CA VAL A 118 -3.02 7.44 0.53
C VAL A 118 -3.69 6.19 1.10
N THR A 119 -5.02 6.19 1.19
CA THR A 119 -5.83 5.06 1.68
C THR A 119 -5.59 3.80 0.86
N ARG A 120 -5.67 3.92 -0.47
CA ARG A 120 -5.50 2.77 -1.36
C ARG A 120 -4.09 2.21 -1.29
N VAL A 121 -3.07 3.06 -1.19
CA VAL A 121 -1.68 2.60 -1.06
C VAL A 121 -1.47 1.91 0.29
N ALA A 122 -1.95 2.49 1.39
CA ALA A 122 -1.83 1.92 2.73
C ALA A 122 -2.54 0.56 2.84
N ARG A 123 -3.80 0.47 2.39
CA ARG A 123 -4.57 -0.79 2.35
C ARG A 123 -3.87 -1.83 1.48
N PHE A 124 -3.45 -1.45 0.27
CA PHE A 124 -2.70 -2.34 -0.62
C PHE A 124 -1.46 -2.94 0.05
N LEU A 125 -0.64 -2.12 0.72
CA LEU A 125 0.58 -2.60 1.38
C LEU A 125 0.28 -3.58 2.52
N THR A 126 -0.76 -3.29 3.32
CA THR A 126 -1.22 -4.18 4.41
C THR A 126 -1.78 -5.49 3.86
N ASP A 127 -2.71 -5.41 2.91
CA ASP A 127 -3.34 -6.57 2.29
C ASP A 127 -2.30 -7.44 1.59
N PHE A 128 -1.34 -6.81 0.90
CA PHE A 128 -0.24 -7.50 0.23
C PHE A 128 0.61 -8.30 1.22
N LYS A 129 1.01 -7.69 2.34
CA LYS A 129 1.81 -8.37 3.37
C LYS A 129 1.03 -9.58 3.90
N ASN A 130 -0.19 -9.36 4.37
CA ASN A 130 -1.03 -10.39 4.96
C ASN A 130 -1.26 -11.56 4.00
N PHE A 131 -1.68 -11.26 2.77
CA PHE A 131 -1.94 -12.27 1.74
C PHE A 131 -0.72 -13.14 1.47
N HIS A 132 0.47 -12.53 1.29
CA HIS A 132 1.66 -13.30 0.95
C HIS A 132 2.28 -14.02 2.16
N THR A 133 2.14 -13.51 3.37
CA THR A 133 2.52 -14.24 4.60
C THR A 133 1.59 -15.41 4.91
N GLU A 134 0.36 -15.42 4.42
CA GLU A 134 -0.52 -16.59 4.50
C GLU A 134 -0.17 -17.67 3.45
N LYS A 135 0.36 -17.24 2.29
CA LYS A 135 0.72 -18.14 1.18
C LYS A 135 2.15 -18.65 1.23
N MET A 136 3.04 -17.96 1.95
CA MET A 136 4.47 -18.28 2.08
C MET A 136 4.83 -18.38 3.55
N THR A 137 5.87 -19.16 3.88
CA THR A 137 6.46 -19.03 5.22
C THR A 137 7.06 -17.63 5.40
N PRO A 138 7.13 -17.09 6.63
CA PRO A 138 7.73 -15.77 6.88
C PRO A 138 9.11 -15.61 6.27
N ASP A 139 9.99 -16.61 6.43
CA ASP A 139 11.36 -16.57 5.88
C ASP A 139 11.37 -16.50 4.35
N LEU A 140 10.44 -17.20 3.70
CA LEU A 140 10.32 -17.16 2.24
C LEU A 140 9.76 -15.80 1.77
N PHE A 141 8.83 -15.23 2.53
CA PHE A 141 8.30 -13.90 2.25
C PHE A 141 9.39 -12.83 2.31
N ASP A 142 10.32 -12.89 3.27
CA ASP A 142 11.41 -11.92 3.36
C ASP A 142 12.34 -11.97 2.14
N VAL A 143 12.51 -13.16 1.53
CA VAL A 143 13.34 -13.34 0.32
C VAL A 143 12.59 -13.00 -0.97
N MET A 144 11.29 -13.29 -1.04
CA MET A 144 10.51 -13.28 -2.29
C MET A 144 9.43 -12.19 -2.36
N GLY A 145 9.08 -11.58 -1.24
CA GLY A 145 8.00 -10.59 -1.13
C GLY A 145 8.22 -9.38 -2.03
N TRP A 146 9.46 -8.92 -2.13
CA TRP A 146 9.84 -7.84 -3.05
C TRP A 146 9.60 -8.20 -4.52
N ARG A 147 9.81 -9.47 -4.91
CA ARG A 147 9.56 -9.92 -6.29
C ARG A 147 8.06 -9.96 -6.58
N CYS A 148 7.27 -10.42 -5.62
CA CYS A 148 5.81 -10.47 -5.74
C CYS A 148 5.19 -9.07 -5.82
N MET A 149 5.75 -8.07 -5.11
CA MET A 149 5.25 -6.69 -5.09
C MET A 149 5.15 -6.10 -6.50
N ARG A 150 6.10 -6.42 -7.38
CA ARG A 150 6.10 -5.99 -8.77
C ARG A 150 4.76 -6.31 -9.47
N LEU A 151 4.18 -7.48 -9.22
CA LEU A 151 2.90 -7.87 -9.83
C LEU A 151 1.73 -7.03 -9.32
N GLY A 152 1.75 -6.62 -8.06
CA GLY A 152 0.75 -5.75 -7.45
C GLY A 152 0.74 -4.32 -7.99
N LEU A 153 1.84 -3.89 -8.62
CA LEU A 153 2.03 -2.51 -9.12
C LEU A 153 1.76 -2.35 -10.63
N VAL A 154 1.50 -3.45 -11.35
CA VAL A 154 1.31 -3.45 -12.81
C VAL A 154 0.15 -2.55 -13.24
N ASP A 155 -0.97 -2.60 -12.52
CA ASP A 155 -2.20 -1.88 -12.89
C ASP A 155 -2.04 -0.35 -12.78
N VAL A 156 -1.06 0.13 -12.02
CA VAL A 156 -0.71 1.56 -11.89
C VAL A 156 0.58 1.95 -12.61
N GLY A 157 1.20 1.00 -13.34
CA GLY A 157 2.38 1.27 -14.14
C GLY A 157 3.65 1.59 -13.36
N LEU A 158 3.74 1.18 -12.09
CA LEU A 158 4.91 1.41 -11.24
C LEU A 158 5.85 0.20 -11.15
N ASP A 159 5.53 -0.90 -11.84
CA ASP A 159 6.25 -2.17 -11.72
C ASP A 159 7.70 -2.10 -12.22
N LEU A 160 7.96 -1.34 -13.30
CA LEU A 160 9.30 -1.17 -13.87
C LEU A 160 10.17 -0.23 -13.02
N ASP A 161 9.61 0.90 -12.59
CA ASP A 161 10.30 1.86 -11.72
C ASP A 161 10.64 1.21 -10.36
N TYR A 162 9.71 0.42 -9.83
CA TYR A 162 9.93 -0.39 -8.63
C TYR A 162 11.07 -1.39 -8.83
N LYS A 163 11.03 -2.17 -9.92
CA LYS A 163 12.07 -3.16 -10.24
C LYS A 163 13.45 -2.50 -10.28
N ALA A 164 13.58 -1.39 -11.00
CA ALA A 164 14.85 -0.68 -11.14
C ALA A 164 15.42 -0.21 -9.80
N ARG A 165 14.56 0.20 -8.85
CA ARG A 165 15.00 0.67 -7.53
C ARG A 165 15.35 -0.45 -6.55
N ILE A 166 14.59 -1.55 -6.55
CA ILE A 166 14.78 -2.63 -5.57
C ILE A 166 15.94 -3.56 -5.94
N GLU A 167 16.21 -3.77 -7.23
CA GLU A 167 17.26 -4.70 -7.68
C GLU A 167 18.66 -4.22 -7.30
N SER A 168 18.89 -2.90 -7.25
CA SER A 168 20.16 -2.31 -6.84
C SER A 168 20.43 -2.34 -5.33
N LEU A 169 19.46 -2.77 -4.52
CA LEU A 169 19.60 -2.78 -3.07
C LEU A 169 20.05 -4.14 -2.56
N GLU A 170 20.95 -4.11 -1.57
CA GLU A 170 21.36 -5.28 -0.80
C GLU A 170 20.25 -5.71 0.16
N ASP A 171 19.69 -4.76 0.92
CA ASP A 171 18.51 -4.98 1.75
C ASP A 171 17.23 -4.87 0.92
N ARG A 172 16.46 -5.96 0.87
CA ARG A 172 15.18 -6.07 0.17
C ARG A 172 14.04 -6.49 1.11
N SER A 173 14.20 -6.22 2.40
CA SER A 173 13.19 -6.43 3.43
C SER A 173 11.85 -5.78 3.05
N PHE A 174 10.76 -6.29 3.62
CA PHE A 174 9.44 -5.73 3.34
C PHE A 174 9.31 -4.25 3.73
N GLU A 175 10.02 -3.80 4.77
CA GLU A 175 10.05 -2.37 5.11
C GLU A 175 10.71 -1.53 4.01
N LYS A 176 11.77 -2.06 3.36
CA LYS A 176 12.37 -1.39 2.22
C LYS A 176 11.46 -1.38 1.00
N VAL A 177 10.77 -2.50 0.75
CA VAL A 177 9.74 -2.61 -0.30
C VAL A 177 8.64 -1.56 -0.08
N LYS A 178 8.11 -1.48 1.13
CA LYS A 178 7.09 -0.51 1.56
C LYS A 178 7.55 0.91 1.30
N SER A 179 8.76 1.26 1.75
CA SER A 179 9.36 2.59 1.53
C SER A 179 9.45 2.94 0.05
N ILE A 180 9.90 2.03 -0.82
CA ILE A 180 9.98 2.30 -2.26
C ILE A 180 8.59 2.53 -2.87
N VAL A 181 7.59 1.74 -2.48
CA VAL A 181 6.21 1.94 -2.97
C VAL A 181 5.66 3.29 -2.51
N MET A 182 5.90 3.66 -1.24
CA MET A 182 5.55 4.98 -0.72
C MET A 182 6.24 6.10 -1.51
N ASP A 183 7.54 5.97 -1.80
CA ASP A 183 8.27 6.96 -2.60
C ASP A 183 7.73 7.10 -4.03
N LEU A 184 7.49 5.97 -4.71
CA LEU A 184 6.99 5.94 -6.09
C LEU A 184 5.59 6.53 -6.22
N THR A 185 4.76 6.32 -5.20
CA THR A 185 3.43 6.93 -5.08
C THR A 185 3.46 8.34 -4.49
N ARG A 186 4.66 8.83 -4.13
CA ARG A 186 4.91 10.11 -3.49
C ARG A 186 4.11 10.29 -2.20
N LEU A 187 3.88 9.19 -1.48
CA LEU A 187 3.04 9.13 -0.30
C LEU A 187 3.51 10.12 0.76
N ASP A 188 4.81 10.30 0.97
CA ASP A 188 5.34 11.26 1.96
C ASP A 188 4.87 12.70 1.70
N ASN A 189 4.78 13.10 0.44
CA ASN A 189 4.25 14.40 0.07
C ASN A 189 2.75 14.50 0.37
N LEU A 190 2.03 13.39 0.16
CA LEU A 190 0.60 13.27 0.41
C LEU A 190 0.29 13.14 1.91
N MET A 191 1.16 12.52 2.70
CA MET A 191 1.07 12.43 4.16
C MET A 191 1.20 13.82 4.76
N ALA A 192 2.18 14.62 4.33
CA ALA A 192 2.28 16.02 4.76
C ALA A 192 1.01 16.84 4.44
N ASP A 193 0.27 16.47 3.41
CA ASP A 193 -1.00 17.09 3.05
C ASP A 193 -2.19 16.50 3.81
N LEU A 194 -2.20 15.20 4.06
CA LEU A 194 -3.13 14.51 4.94
C LEU A 194 -3.08 15.14 6.33
N ASN A 195 -1.88 15.42 6.82
CA ASN A 195 -1.64 16.07 8.10
C ASN A 195 -2.20 17.48 8.12
N LYS A 196 -2.03 18.23 7.03
CA LYS A 196 -2.65 19.56 6.91
C LYS A 196 -4.16 19.47 6.87
N LEU A 197 -4.71 18.51 6.12
CA LEU A 197 -6.15 18.27 6.04
C LEU A 197 -6.73 17.92 7.42
N LEU A 198 -6.05 17.06 8.19
CA LEU A 198 -6.42 16.70 9.57
C LEU A 198 -6.36 17.91 10.52
N LEU A 199 -5.44 18.84 10.32
CA LEU A 199 -5.32 20.05 11.14
C LEU A 199 -6.16 21.23 10.62
N SER A 200 -6.78 21.09 9.45
CA SER A 200 -7.65 22.08 8.83
C SER A 200 -9.05 21.50 8.59
N ILE A 201 -9.48 20.56 9.44
CA ILE A 201 -10.82 20.00 9.35
C ILE A 201 -11.81 21.12 9.69
N GLU A 202 -12.81 21.27 8.84
CA GLU A 202 -13.98 22.12 9.07
C GLU A 202 -15.23 21.29 8.81
N LEU A 203 -16.30 21.53 9.58
CA LEU A 203 -17.62 21.00 9.31
C LEU A 203 -18.23 21.79 8.14
N GLY A 204 -18.61 21.12 7.07
CA GLY A 204 -19.24 21.78 5.94
C GLY A 204 -20.60 22.43 6.34
N PRO A 205 -21.02 23.52 5.68
CA PRO A 205 -22.23 24.26 6.07
C PRO A 205 -23.54 23.47 5.97
N ASN A 206 -23.52 22.29 5.32
CA ASN A 206 -24.63 21.33 5.26
C ASN A 206 -24.10 19.88 5.40
N GLU A 207 -22.93 19.69 6.00
CA GLU A 207 -22.36 18.35 6.20
C GLU A 207 -22.99 17.72 7.44
N ASP A 208 -23.56 16.54 7.27
CA ASP A 208 -24.08 15.75 8.38
C ASP A 208 -22.93 15.30 9.31
N HIS A 209 -23.19 15.27 10.63
CA HIS A 209 -22.19 14.92 11.63
C HIS A 209 -21.63 13.49 11.43
N ALA A 210 -22.43 12.53 10.96
CA ALA A 210 -21.95 11.17 10.68
C ALA A 210 -21.00 11.17 9.49
N VAL A 211 -21.33 11.91 8.42
CA VAL A 211 -20.48 12.07 7.23
C VAL A 211 -19.16 12.76 7.58
N PHE A 212 -19.21 13.79 8.41
CA PHE A 212 -18.02 14.44 8.96
C PHE A 212 -17.15 13.45 9.74
N CYS A 213 -17.76 12.64 10.62
CA CYS A 213 -17.03 11.67 11.42
C CYS A 213 -16.42 10.54 10.57
N ASP A 214 -17.15 10.02 9.58
CA ASP A 214 -16.63 9.03 8.62
C ASP A 214 -15.41 9.56 7.89
N ARG A 215 -15.47 10.81 7.39
CA ARG A 215 -14.35 11.46 6.70
C ARG A 215 -13.10 11.55 7.58
N ILE A 216 -13.24 11.89 8.85
CA ILE A 216 -12.10 12.04 9.77
C ILE A 216 -11.56 10.67 10.19
N LYS A 217 -12.45 9.71 10.42
CA LYS A 217 -12.06 8.32 10.72
C LYS A 217 -11.23 7.74 9.59
N ASP A 218 -11.65 7.93 8.33
CA ASP A 218 -10.89 7.52 7.16
C ASP A 218 -9.51 8.22 7.13
N LEU A 219 -9.47 9.53 7.39
CA LEU A 219 -8.19 10.27 7.46
C LEU A 219 -7.25 9.71 8.55
N LEU A 220 -7.78 9.36 9.72
CA LEU A 220 -7.02 8.84 10.86
C LEU A 220 -6.51 7.41 10.63
N ASP A 221 -7.36 6.52 10.12
CA ASP A 221 -6.98 5.14 9.82
C ASP A 221 -5.87 5.07 8.75
N VAL A 222 -5.82 6.08 7.89
CA VAL A 222 -4.83 6.20 6.80
C VAL A 222 -3.55 6.89 7.26
N ALA A 223 -3.66 7.86 8.17
CA ALA A 223 -2.49 8.45 8.81
C ALA A 223 -1.79 7.39 9.69
N GLY A 224 -2.54 6.51 10.36
CA GLY A 224 -1.98 5.57 11.34
C GLY A 224 -1.74 6.25 12.69
N SER A 225 -1.08 5.54 13.61
CA SER A 225 -0.78 6.05 14.96
C SER A 225 0.37 7.06 14.91
N PHE A 226 0.04 8.35 14.87
CA PHE A 226 0.99 9.44 15.05
C PHE A 226 0.73 10.14 16.36
N SER A 227 1.80 10.60 17.03
CA SER A 227 1.85 11.32 18.32
C SER A 227 1.13 12.67 18.37
N TRP A 228 0.13 12.89 17.52
CA TRP A 228 -0.58 14.16 17.33
C TRP A 228 -2.05 14.02 17.68
N GLU A 229 -2.41 12.96 18.39
CA GLU A 229 -3.78 12.63 18.73
C GLU A 229 -4.47 13.82 19.43
N GLU A 230 -3.77 14.48 20.36
CA GLU A 230 -4.24 15.71 21.00
C GLU A 230 -4.51 16.85 19.99
N ARG A 231 -3.62 17.08 19.02
CA ARG A 231 -3.78 18.16 18.02
C ARG A 231 -4.93 17.88 17.07
N VAL A 232 -5.17 16.61 16.73
CA VAL A 232 -6.33 16.19 15.94
C VAL A 232 -7.60 16.42 16.73
N CYS A 233 -7.67 15.99 18.00
CA CYS A 233 -8.81 16.27 18.88
C CYS A 233 -9.13 17.77 18.94
N GLN A 234 -8.12 18.62 19.12
CA GLN A 234 -8.31 20.08 19.10
C GLN A 234 -8.83 20.61 17.77
N SER A 235 -8.39 20.01 16.65
CA SER A 235 -8.87 20.39 15.31
C SER A 235 -10.32 19.97 15.10
N ILE A 236 -10.72 18.78 15.56
CA ILE A 236 -12.12 18.32 15.57
C ILE A 236 -12.98 19.27 16.39
N LEU A 237 -12.56 19.64 17.59
CA LEU A 237 -13.31 20.57 18.44
C LEU A 237 -13.50 21.95 17.79
N ARG A 238 -12.48 22.46 17.09
CA ARG A 238 -12.57 23.76 16.38
C ARG A 238 -13.48 23.71 15.16
N ALA A 239 -13.67 22.53 14.58
CA ALA A 239 -14.53 22.34 13.42
C ALA A 239 -16.02 22.35 13.77
N LEU A 240 -16.36 22.11 15.06
CA LEU A 240 -17.73 22.07 15.54
C LEU A 240 -18.21 23.46 16.00
N PRO A 241 -19.53 23.70 16.01
CA PRO A 241 -20.13 24.82 16.72
C PRO A 241 -19.72 24.86 18.19
N ASP A 242 -19.64 26.06 18.78
CA ASP A 242 -19.15 26.27 20.15
C ASP A 242 -19.91 25.44 21.20
N ASP A 243 -21.22 25.25 21.05
CA ASP A 243 -22.04 24.44 21.94
C ASP A 243 -21.69 22.94 21.84
N GLY A 244 -21.45 22.45 20.62
CA GLY A 244 -20.97 21.08 20.38
C GLY A 244 -19.59 20.85 21.00
N ALA A 245 -18.65 21.79 20.81
CA ALA A 245 -17.32 21.71 21.38
C ALA A 245 -17.33 21.74 22.93
N GLN A 246 -18.21 22.55 23.54
CA GLN A 246 -18.38 22.58 24.99
C GLN A 246 -18.94 21.28 25.56
N LYS A 247 -19.93 20.66 24.91
CA LYS A 247 -20.49 19.37 25.33
C LYS A 247 -19.43 18.27 25.38
N ILE A 248 -18.57 18.20 24.36
CA ILE A 248 -17.47 17.22 24.32
C ILE A 248 -16.49 17.49 25.46
N ARG A 249 -16.03 18.74 25.64
CA ARG A 249 -15.11 19.08 26.74
C ARG A 249 -15.69 18.72 28.11
N ALA A 250 -16.98 19.00 28.34
CA ALA A 250 -17.65 18.68 29.59
C ALA A 250 -17.74 17.15 29.81
N HIS A 251 -18.03 16.37 28.77
CA HIS A 251 -18.06 14.92 28.84
C HIS A 251 -16.70 14.34 29.25
N PHE A 252 -15.64 14.65 28.50
CA PHE A 252 -14.31 14.09 28.76
C PHE A 252 -13.71 14.60 30.10
N ALA A 253 -14.00 15.84 30.50
CA ALA A 253 -13.64 16.34 31.83
C ALA A 253 -14.40 15.61 32.96
N GLY A 254 -15.66 15.26 32.75
CA GLY A 254 -16.49 14.56 33.74
C GLY A 254 -16.15 13.08 33.93
N VAL A 255 -15.58 12.43 32.90
CA VAL A 255 -15.21 11.00 32.92
C VAL A 255 -13.73 10.80 33.28
N GLY A 256 -12.96 11.89 33.48
CA GLY A 256 -11.54 11.84 33.83
C GLY A 256 -10.64 11.29 32.72
N THR A 257 -11.15 11.30 31.48
CA THR A 257 -10.43 10.79 30.31
C THR A 257 -9.75 11.96 29.60
N ALA A 258 -8.48 11.78 29.22
CA ALA A 258 -7.77 12.80 28.45
C ALA A 258 -8.42 12.95 27.06
N LEU A 259 -8.47 14.19 26.56
CA LEU A 259 -8.95 14.49 25.21
C LEU A 259 -7.83 14.27 24.19
N ASP A 260 -7.28 13.07 24.19
CA ASP A 260 -6.15 12.64 23.38
C ASP A 260 -6.47 11.37 22.57
N ASP A 261 -7.72 10.92 22.55
CA ASP A 261 -8.19 9.86 21.66
C ASP A 261 -9.19 10.41 20.62
N PRO A 262 -8.73 10.68 19.39
CA PRO A 262 -9.59 11.12 18.29
C PRO A 262 -10.72 10.15 17.98
N LYS A 263 -10.53 8.83 18.17
CA LYS A 263 -11.58 7.84 17.88
C LYS A 263 -12.71 7.96 18.89
N ALA A 264 -12.38 8.06 20.18
CA ALA A 264 -13.37 8.30 21.23
C ALA A 264 -14.15 9.60 21.02
N VAL A 265 -13.47 10.68 20.59
CA VAL A 265 -14.13 11.96 20.28
C VAL A 265 -15.11 11.82 19.11
N LEU A 266 -14.72 11.14 18.03
CA LEU A 266 -15.59 10.92 16.87
C LEU A 266 -16.79 10.03 17.21
N ASP A 267 -16.59 8.98 18.00
CA ASP A 267 -17.67 8.10 18.43
C ASP A 267 -18.67 8.85 19.32
N PHE A 268 -18.19 9.73 20.22
CA PHE A 268 -19.07 10.59 20.99
C PHE A 268 -19.90 11.53 20.09
N ILE A 269 -19.29 12.15 19.07
CA ILE A 269 -20.00 13.02 18.12
C ILE A 269 -21.07 12.23 17.38
N ARG A 270 -20.77 11.01 16.91
CA ARG A 270 -21.76 10.16 16.23
C ARG A 270 -22.95 9.79 17.12
N LEU A 271 -22.70 9.53 18.41
CA LEU A 271 -23.75 9.13 19.34
C LEU A 271 -24.64 10.30 19.80
N ASN A 272 -24.15 11.54 19.70
CA ASN A 272 -24.82 12.73 20.26
C ASN A 272 -25.11 13.82 19.21
N GLY A 273 -24.72 13.63 17.96
CA GLY A 273 -25.01 14.54 16.84
C GLY A 273 -26.47 14.42 16.43
N HIS A 274 -27.24 15.48 16.69
CA HIS A 274 -28.53 15.75 16.06
C HIS A 274 -28.36 16.80 14.96
#